data_AF-A0A834EZX7-F1
#
_entry.id   AF-A0A834EZX7-F1
#
_cell.length_a   1.000
_cell.length_b   1.000
_cell.length_c   1.000
_cell.angle_alpha   90.00
_cell.angle_beta   90.00
_cell.angle_gamma   90.00
#
_symmetry.space_group_name_H-M   'P 1'
#
loop_
_entity.id
_entity.type
_entity.pdbx_description
1 polymer ?
#
loop_
_entity_poly.entity_id
_entity_poly.type
_entity_poly.pdbx_seq_one_letter_code
_entity_poly.pdbx_strand_id
1 'polypeptide(L)'
;MREGPEAPGVLEWEATVAFVDDLAAASGPTSLSQSWWRPYSLWRQGQGQGVDPCHQVGSPGQGHEDQIPGRDLSLFSAHQKSEILDFSLGASLKDEVLKIMPVQEKTHAGHRTWFKAFVASGDYNGHIGLGVKCSEELATAIRGAITLAKLSIVPVQGSYWGNKIGKLHTVPYKVTGRCVSILVHLIPAPWSIGIISAPVPQKLLMMAGIDDRYTSARGYTATMGNFTKATFNAVSKTYSSLTPDLWQETVFTESPYRNSLRIL
;
A
#
# COMPACT_ATOMS: atom_id res chain seq x y z
N MET A 1 17.94 -41.79 -26.86
CA MET A 1 19.14 -41.02 -26.47
C MET A 1 19.35 -39.88 -27.44
N ARG A 2 18.97 -38.67 -27.03
CA ARG A 2 19.60 -37.37 -27.35
C ARG A 2 18.79 -36.32 -26.60
N GLU A 3 19.36 -35.92 -25.47
CA GLU A 3 18.87 -34.84 -24.62
C GLU A 3 18.87 -33.52 -25.41
N GLY A 4 17.77 -32.77 -25.30
CA GLY A 4 17.58 -31.44 -25.88
C GLY A 4 17.47 -30.40 -24.76
N PRO A 5 17.78 -29.12 -25.03
CA PRO A 5 18.30 -28.18 -24.05
C PRO A 5 17.23 -27.71 -23.06
N GLU A 6 17.60 -27.67 -21.79
CA GLU A 6 16.83 -27.07 -20.70
C GLU A 6 16.53 -25.61 -21.00
N ALA A 7 15.24 -25.25 -20.95
CA ALA A 7 14.78 -23.88 -21.09
C ALA A 7 14.94 -23.10 -19.76
N PRO A 8 15.37 -21.83 -19.78
CA PRO A 8 15.51 -21.00 -18.59
C PRO A 8 14.14 -20.46 -18.18
N GLY A 9 13.42 -21.20 -17.34
CA GLY A 9 12.02 -20.90 -16.94
C GLY A 9 11.81 -20.62 -15.46
N VAL A 10 12.85 -20.23 -14.73
CA VAL A 10 12.80 -20.11 -13.25
C VAL A 10 12.93 -18.66 -12.75
N LEU A 11 13.27 -17.70 -13.62
CA LEU A 11 13.68 -16.35 -13.17
C LEU A 11 12.57 -15.29 -13.15
N GLU A 12 11.34 -15.59 -13.57
CA GLU A 12 10.22 -14.62 -13.51
C GLU A 12 9.31 -14.77 -12.29
N TRP A 13 9.35 -15.92 -11.60
CA TRP A 13 8.49 -16.17 -10.44
C TRP A 13 9.15 -15.80 -9.09
N GLU A 14 10.48 -15.78 -9.01
CA GLU A 14 11.22 -15.31 -7.83
C GLU A 14 11.08 -13.79 -7.59
N ALA A 15 10.79 -13.00 -8.63
CA ALA A 15 10.56 -11.56 -8.51
C ALA A 15 9.28 -11.18 -7.74
N THR A 16 8.40 -12.16 -7.45
CA THR A 16 7.19 -11.94 -6.64
C THR A 16 7.42 -12.23 -5.15
N VAL A 17 8.42 -13.04 -4.81
CA VAL A 17 8.82 -13.31 -3.41
C VAL A 17 9.69 -12.16 -2.86
N ALA A 18 10.35 -11.40 -3.73
CA ALA A 18 11.11 -10.20 -3.36
C ALA A 18 10.27 -9.04 -2.79
N PHE A 19 8.93 -9.12 -2.76
CA PHE A 19 8.05 -8.06 -2.26
C PHE A 19 8.19 -7.79 -0.74
N VAL A 20 8.74 -8.73 0.04
CA VAL A 20 8.94 -8.55 1.50
C VAL A 20 10.39 -8.19 1.86
N ASP A 21 11.38 -8.66 1.10
CA ASP A 21 12.80 -8.41 1.39
C ASP A 21 13.33 -7.06 0.84
N ASP A 22 12.79 -6.56 -0.29
CA ASP A 22 13.28 -5.29 -0.88
C ASP A 22 12.85 -4.04 -0.10
N LEU A 23 11.81 -4.13 0.73
CA LEU A 23 11.42 -3.05 1.64
C LEU A 23 12.37 -2.97 2.85
N ALA A 24 13.02 -4.07 3.22
CA ALA A 24 14.01 -4.13 4.30
C ALA A 24 15.43 -3.76 3.84
N ALA A 25 15.75 -3.93 2.55
CA ALA A 25 17.07 -3.63 2.00
C ALA A 25 17.36 -2.12 1.78
N ALA A 26 16.36 -1.25 1.93
CA ALA A 26 16.51 0.21 1.79
C ALA A 26 17.10 0.90 3.04
N SER A 27 17.40 0.16 4.11
CA SER A 27 18.22 0.62 5.24
C SER A 27 19.53 -0.18 5.26
N GLY A 28 20.66 0.51 5.04
CA GLY A 28 21.98 -0.10 4.96
C GLY A 28 22.39 -0.90 6.22
N PRO A 29 23.42 -1.75 6.12
CA PRO A 29 23.77 -2.74 7.13
C PRO A 29 24.58 -2.09 8.25
N THR A 30 24.11 -2.20 9.50
CA THR A 30 24.99 -2.07 10.66
C THR A 30 25.05 -3.42 11.36
N SER A 31 26.26 -3.94 11.43
CA SER A 31 26.69 -5.20 12.05
C SER A 31 25.86 -5.63 13.27
N LEU A 32 25.40 -6.89 13.28
CA LEU A 32 25.82 -7.90 14.26
C LEU A 32 25.03 -9.21 14.08
N SER A 33 25.79 -10.30 14.01
CA SER A 33 25.44 -11.64 14.49
C SER A 33 24.28 -12.38 13.83
N GLN A 34 24.66 -13.24 12.87
CA GLN A 34 23.94 -14.45 12.50
C GLN A 34 23.69 -15.35 13.71
N SER A 35 22.42 -15.60 14.00
CA SER A 35 21.83 -16.76 14.67
C SER A 35 20.40 -16.29 14.95
N TRP A 36 19.33 -16.95 14.53
CA TRP A 36 18.76 -18.13 15.17
C TRP A 36 17.61 -18.56 14.25
N TRP A 37 17.84 -19.55 13.38
CA TRP A 37 16.75 -20.28 12.72
C TRP A 37 16.61 -21.63 13.40
N ARG A 38 15.52 -21.82 14.14
CA ARG A 38 14.96 -23.15 14.43
C ARG A 38 13.46 -23.11 14.16
N PRO A 39 12.92 -23.98 13.29
CA PRO A 39 11.49 -24.12 13.11
C PRO A 39 10.95 -25.00 14.24
N TYR A 40 9.97 -24.50 15.01
CA TYR A 40 9.10 -25.39 15.76
C TYR A 40 7.75 -25.46 15.04
N SER A 41 7.59 -26.58 14.36
CA SER A 41 6.33 -27.27 14.18
C SER A 41 5.65 -27.57 15.53
N LEU A 42 4.33 -27.79 15.46
CA LEU A 42 3.44 -28.48 16.40
C LEU A 42 2.41 -27.60 17.15
N TRP A 43 1.20 -28.15 17.26
CA TRP A 43 -0.06 -27.71 17.92
C TRP A 43 -1.13 -27.18 16.95
N ARG A 44 -2.00 -28.04 16.38
CA ARG A 44 -3.12 -28.86 16.91
C ARG A 44 -4.44 -28.06 16.99
N GLN A 45 -5.43 -28.58 16.27
CA GLN A 45 -6.84 -28.20 16.19
C GLN A 45 -7.55 -27.97 17.53
N GLY A 46 -8.45 -26.97 17.55
CA GLY A 46 -9.54 -26.80 18.52
C GLY A 46 -10.61 -25.85 17.95
N GLN A 47 -11.86 -26.30 17.95
CA GLN A 47 -13.06 -25.63 17.44
C GLN A 47 -13.54 -24.48 18.35
N GLY A 48 -14.30 -23.55 17.76
CA GLY A 48 -15.59 -23.09 18.34
C GLY A 48 -15.63 -21.83 19.21
N GLN A 49 -16.23 -20.77 18.63
CA GLN A 49 -17.09 -19.72 19.20
C GLN A 49 -16.72 -18.98 20.51
N GLY A 50 -16.86 -17.66 20.46
CA GLY A 50 -16.98 -16.79 21.62
C GLY A 50 -16.42 -15.39 21.35
N VAL A 51 -17.24 -14.50 20.80
CA VAL A 51 -16.98 -13.06 20.87
C VAL A 51 -17.28 -12.60 22.29
N ASP A 52 -16.37 -11.88 22.93
CA ASP A 52 -16.72 -11.01 24.05
C ASP A 52 -15.82 -9.76 24.14
N PRO A 53 -16.34 -8.60 24.57
CA PRO A 53 -15.76 -7.28 24.34
C PRO A 53 -15.22 -6.62 25.63
N CYS A 54 -14.05 -6.00 25.59
CA CYS A 54 -13.47 -5.26 26.72
C CYS A 54 -12.45 -4.23 26.18
N HIS A 55 -12.33 -2.96 26.57
CA HIS A 55 -12.94 -2.15 27.62
C HIS A 55 -12.71 -0.64 27.26
N GLN A 56 -13.63 0.19 27.76
CA GLN A 56 -13.74 1.66 27.79
C GLN A 56 -12.56 2.53 27.31
N VAL A 57 -12.85 3.41 26.34
CA VAL A 57 -12.03 4.57 25.96
C VAL A 57 -12.52 5.79 26.76
N GLY A 58 -11.64 6.35 27.60
CA GLY A 58 -11.86 7.62 28.28
C GLY A 58 -11.81 8.81 27.31
N SER A 59 -12.58 9.86 27.62
CA SER A 59 -12.74 11.07 26.80
C SER A 59 -11.44 11.90 26.72
N PRO A 60 -11.02 12.41 25.53
CA PRO A 60 -9.90 13.33 25.44
C PRO A 60 -10.36 14.79 25.60
N GLY A 61 -9.63 15.53 26.44
CA GLY A 61 -9.76 16.96 26.64
C GLY A 61 -9.31 17.78 25.43
N GLN A 62 -9.88 18.98 25.32
CA GLN A 62 -9.71 19.94 24.22
C GLN A 62 -8.24 20.36 24.00
N GLY A 63 -7.77 20.23 22.76
CA GLY A 63 -6.49 20.76 22.30
C GLY A 63 -6.29 20.59 20.79
N HIS A 64 -6.52 21.68 20.06
CA HIS A 64 -6.12 22.01 18.67
C HIS A 64 -6.30 20.95 17.56
N GLU A 65 -7.25 21.22 16.65
CA GLU A 65 -7.56 20.49 15.42
C GLU A 65 -6.37 20.50 14.44
N ASP A 66 -5.60 19.40 14.40
CA ASP A 66 -4.76 18.98 13.26
C ASP A 66 -4.46 17.47 13.31
N GLN A 67 -5.42 16.68 13.82
CA GLN A 67 -5.31 15.23 13.86
C GLN A 67 -5.97 14.64 12.61
N ILE A 68 -5.16 14.21 11.64
CA ILE A 68 -5.60 13.17 10.70
C ILE A 68 -5.70 11.89 11.55
N PRO A 69 -6.90 11.35 11.83
CA PRO A 69 -7.03 10.10 12.56
C PRO A 69 -6.37 9.00 11.72
N GLY A 70 -5.24 8.45 12.20
CA GLY A 70 -4.49 7.43 11.48
C GLY A 70 -2.98 7.65 11.37
N ARG A 71 -2.43 8.82 11.74
CA ARG A 71 -0.96 9.01 11.70
C ARG A 71 -0.21 7.95 12.52
N ASP A 72 -0.76 7.53 13.65
CA ASP A 72 -0.14 6.55 14.54
C ASP A 72 -0.12 5.13 13.97
N LEU A 73 -1.05 4.78 13.06
CA LEU A 73 -1.06 3.46 12.42
C LEU A 73 0.18 3.23 11.55
N SER A 74 0.77 4.29 11.01
CA SER A 74 1.96 4.20 10.15
C SER A 74 3.26 3.90 10.90
N LEU A 75 3.30 4.16 12.22
CA LEU A 75 4.46 3.86 13.07
C LEU A 75 4.46 2.41 13.59
N PHE A 76 3.42 1.63 13.32
CA PHE A 76 3.31 0.22 13.70
C PHE A 76 3.76 -0.70 12.57
N SER A 77 5.08 -0.86 12.46
CA SER A 77 5.67 -1.97 11.71
C SER A 77 5.41 -3.28 12.44
N ALA A 78 4.41 -4.05 11.99
CA ALA A 78 4.40 -5.53 11.95
C ALA A 78 2.99 -6.09 11.69
N HIS A 79 2.86 -6.88 10.62
CA HIS A 79 1.86 -7.95 10.43
C HIS A 79 0.45 -7.70 11.00
N GLN A 80 -0.22 -6.65 10.53
CA GLN A 80 -1.62 -6.46 10.85
C GLN A 80 -2.50 -7.38 10.02
N LYS A 81 -3.48 -8.01 10.67
CA LYS A 81 -4.56 -8.74 10.00
C LYS A 81 -5.49 -7.71 9.35
N SER A 82 -5.99 -7.99 8.15
CA SER A 82 -6.92 -7.08 7.44
C SER A 82 -8.14 -6.71 8.27
N GLU A 83 -8.57 -7.59 9.17
CA GLU A 83 -9.68 -7.38 10.13
C GLU A 83 -9.45 -6.19 11.08
N ILE A 84 -8.20 -5.89 11.44
CA ILE A 84 -7.88 -4.76 12.33
C ILE A 84 -8.17 -3.43 11.63
N LEU A 85 -7.86 -3.37 10.32
CA LEU A 85 -8.12 -2.19 9.49
C LEU A 85 -9.61 -2.03 9.18
N ASP A 86 -10.33 -3.14 9.07
CA ASP A 86 -11.80 -3.11 8.98
C ASP A 86 -12.44 -2.58 10.27
N PHE A 87 -11.87 -2.90 11.44
CA PHE A 87 -12.35 -2.36 12.70
C PHE A 87 -12.05 -0.86 12.87
N SER A 88 -10.84 -0.42 12.47
CA SER A 88 -10.42 0.97 12.67
C SER A 88 -10.94 1.93 11.59
N LEU A 89 -11.00 1.50 10.33
CA LEU A 89 -11.28 2.35 9.16
C LEU A 89 -12.44 1.84 8.30
N GLY A 90 -13.07 0.71 8.64
CA GLY A 90 -13.98 -0.01 7.75
C GLY A 90 -15.25 0.76 7.34
N ALA A 91 -15.68 1.78 8.08
CA ALA A 91 -16.83 2.60 7.69
C ALA A 91 -16.51 3.61 6.56
N SER A 92 -15.24 4.01 6.41
CA SER A 92 -14.82 5.05 5.45
C SER A 92 -14.08 4.49 4.24
N LEU A 93 -13.57 3.26 4.34
CA LEU A 93 -12.77 2.64 3.28
C LEU A 93 -13.67 2.25 2.09
N LYS A 94 -13.33 2.74 0.90
CA LYS A 94 -14.00 2.41 -0.34
C LYS A 94 -13.07 1.61 -1.23
N ASP A 95 -13.58 0.52 -1.77
CA ASP A 95 -12.86 -0.38 -2.66
C ASP A 95 -13.29 -0.13 -4.11
N GLU A 96 -12.32 0.13 -5.00
CA GLU A 96 -12.56 0.26 -6.43
C GLU A 96 -11.71 -0.74 -7.23
N VAL A 97 -12.38 -1.49 -8.11
CA VAL A 97 -11.71 -2.35 -9.08
C VAL A 97 -11.22 -1.50 -10.24
N LEU A 98 -9.90 -1.46 -10.45
CA LEU A 98 -9.28 -0.65 -11.50
C LEU A 98 -9.35 -1.35 -12.86
N LYS A 99 -8.88 -2.61 -12.90
CA LYS A 99 -8.83 -3.42 -14.12
C LYS A 99 -8.84 -4.90 -13.77
N ILE A 100 -9.54 -5.67 -14.59
CA ILE A 100 -9.48 -7.13 -14.62
C ILE A 100 -8.78 -7.52 -15.92
N MET A 101 -7.82 -8.44 -15.85
CA MET A 101 -7.18 -9.01 -17.04
C MET A 101 -7.18 -10.53 -16.97
N PRO A 102 -7.63 -11.23 -18.02
CA PRO A 102 -7.39 -12.66 -18.14
C PRO A 102 -5.91 -12.89 -18.48
N VAL A 103 -5.29 -13.83 -17.79
CA VAL A 103 -3.93 -14.31 -18.03
C VAL A 103 -4.03 -15.79 -18.40
N GLN A 104 -3.28 -16.23 -19.40
CA GLN A 104 -3.38 -17.59 -19.92
C GLN A 104 -2.03 -18.28 -19.88
N GLU A 105 -2.00 -19.51 -19.38
CA GLU A 105 -0.85 -20.42 -19.49
C GLU A 105 -1.16 -21.46 -20.56
N LYS A 106 -0.15 -21.76 -21.38
CA LYS A 106 -0.27 -22.81 -22.39
C LYS A 106 -0.04 -24.16 -21.72
N THR A 107 -0.99 -25.06 -21.86
CA THR A 107 -0.88 -26.46 -21.41
C THR A 107 -0.86 -27.38 -22.63
N HIS A 108 -0.34 -28.59 -22.47
CA HIS A 108 -0.36 -29.61 -23.54
C HIS A 108 -1.78 -29.90 -24.04
N ALA A 109 -2.77 -29.89 -23.14
CA ALA A 109 -4.17 -30.16 -23.45
C ALA A 109 -5.01 -28.90 -23.80
N GLY A 110 -4.41 -27.70 -23.87
CA GLY A 110 -5.16 -26.47 -24.16
C GLY A 110 -4.60 -25.19 -23.52
N HIS A 111 -5.49 -24.29 -23.13
CA HIS A 111 -5.16 -23.06 -22.43
C HIS A 111 -5.84 -23.05 -21.07
N ARG A 112 -5.06 -22.87 -20.00
CA ARG A 112 -5.60 -22.61 -18.66
C ARG A 112 -5.64 -21.11 -18.44
N THR A 113 -6.76 -20.59 -17.97
CA THR A 113 -6.97 -19.15 -17.78
C THR A 113 -7.10 -18.82 -16.30
N TRP A 114 -6.49 -17.71 -15.91
CA TRP A 114 -6.66 -17.07 -14.60
C TRP A 114 -7.11 -15.63 -14.81
N PHE A 115 -7.71 -15.06 -13.79
CA PHE A 115 -8.06 -13.65 -13.73
C PHE A 115 -7.15 -12.94 -12.75
N LYS A 116 -6.47 -11.91 -13.25
CA LYS A 116 -5.71 -10.97 -12.44
C LYS A 116 -6.54 -9.71 -12.21
N ALA A 117 -6.85 -9.45 -10.95
CA ALA A 117 -7.59 -8.27 -10.52
C ALA A 117 -6.64 -7.24 -9.91
N PHE A 118 -6.83 -5.98 -10.30
CA PHE A 118 -6.19 -4.81 -9.69
C PHE A 118 -7.27 -4.04 -8.95
N VAL A 119 -7.09 -3.90 -7.64
CA VAL A 119 -8.02 -3.20 -6.76
C VAL A 119 -7.24 -2.14 -6.00
N ALA A 120 -7.81 -0.95 -5.92
CA ALA A 120 -7.34 0.08 -5.02
C ALA A 120 -8.39 0.32 -3.95
N SER A 121 -7.92 0.67 -2.76
CA SER A 121 -8.76 0.87 -1.59
C SER A 121 -8.32 2.15 -0.90
N GLY A 122 -9.25 3.01 -0.50
CA GLY A 122 -8.90 4.29 0.13
C GLY A 122 -10.09 5.01 0.74
N ASP A 123 -9.79 5.98 1.60
CA ASP A 123 -10.77 6.74 2.39
C ASP A 123 -11.01 8.17 1.87
N TYR A 124 -10.38 8.55 0.73
CA TYR A 124 -10.39 9.91 0.16
C TYR A 124 -9.82 10.98 1.12
N ASN A 125 -9.19 10.57 2.22
CA ASN A 125 -8.68 11.45 3.27
C ASN A 125 -7.21 11.16 3.59
N GLY A 126 -6.43 10.76 2.58
CA GLY A 126 -5.01 10.55 2.73
C GLY A 126 -4.61 9.12 3.11
N HIS A 127 -5.48 8.11 2.96
CA HIS A 127 -5.07 6.71 3.07
C HIS A 127 -5.35 5.97 1.77
N ILE A 128 -4.36 5.21 1.29
CA ILE A 128 -4.51 4.42 0.07
C ILE A 128 -3.77 3.10 0.12
N GLY A 129 -4.42 2.03 -0.33
CA GLY A 129 -3.85 0.72 -0.54
C GLY A 129 -4.02 0.24 -1.98
N LEU A 130 -3.09 -0.60 -2.44
CA LEU A 130 -3.12 -1.24 -3.75
C LEU A 130 -2.96 -2.75 -3.61
N GLY A 131 -3.92 -3.50 -4.15
CA GLY A 131 -3.95 -4.94 -4.13
C GLY A 131 -3.95 -5.53 -5.53
N VAL A 132 -3.13 -6.56 -5.73
CA VAL A 132 -3.10 -7.34 -6.97
C VAL A 132 -3.17 -8.81 -6.63
N LYS A 133 -4.16 -9.51 -7.17
CA LYS A 133 -4.30 -10.96 -6.97
C LYS A 133 -4.68 -11.65 -8.27
N CYS A 134 -4.14 -12.85 -8.45
CA CYS A 134 -4.53 -13.76 -9.52
C CYS A 134 -5.26 -14.98 -8.91
N SER A 135 -6.37 -15.39 -9.51
CA SER A 135 -7.06 -16.65 -9.19
C SER A 135 -7.78 -17.20 -10.43
N GLU A 136 -8.23 -18.44 -10.39
CA GLU A 136 -9.00 -19.08 -11.47
C GLU A 136 -10.41 -18.52 -11.57
N GLU A 137 -11.01 -18.19 -10.42
CA GLU A 137 -12.31 -17.56 -10.34
C GLU A 137 -12.17 -16.05 -10.17
N LEU A 138 -13.01 -15.30 -10.88
CA LEU A 138 -12.97 -13.83 -10.83
C LEU A 138 -13.33 -13.29 -9.44
N ALA A 139 -14.37 -13.85 -8.81
CA ALA A 139 -14.85 -13.37 -7.51
C ALA A 139 -13.80 -13.56 -6.40
N THR A 140 -13.09 -14.70 -6.39
CA THR A 140 -12.03 -14.97 -5.42
C THR A 140 -10.80 -14.10 -5.66
N ALA A 141 -10.46 -13.81 -6.92
CA ALA A 141 -9.40 -12.86 -7.25
C ALA A 141 -9.70 -11.45 -6.71
N ILE A 142 -10.92 -10.96 -6.88
CA ILE A 142 -11.32 -9.62 -6.40
C ILE A 142 -11.30 -9.57 -4.87
N ARG A 143 -11.90 -10.56 -4.19
CA ARG A 143 -11.92 -10.62 -2.71
C ARG A 143 -10.51 -10.70 -2.12
N GLY A 144 -9.63 -11.51 -2.73
CA GLY A 144 -8.23 -11.60 -2.34
C GLY A 144 -7.46 -10.31 -2.60
N ALA A 145 -7.74 -9.63 -3.72
CA ALA A 145 -7.13 -8.33 -4.03
C ALA A 145 -7.55 -7.23 -3.05
N ILE A 146 -8.83 -7.18 -2.64
CA ILE A 146 -9.32 -6.25 -1.60
C ILE A 146 -8.56 -6.49 -0.29
N THR A 147 -8.44 -7.74 0.13
CA THR A 147 -7.72 -8.10 1.36
C THR A 147 -6.26 -7.63 1.31
N LEU A 148 -5.58 -7.85 0.17
CA LEU A 148 -4.21 -7.38 -0.03
C LEU A 148 -4.10 -5.85 -0.09
N ALA A 149 -5.09 -5.16 -0.69
CA ALA A 149 -5.11 -3.70 -0.73
C ALA A 149 -5.21 -3.10 0.68
N LYS A 150 -6.06 -3.69 1.53
CA LYS A 150 -6.18 -3.29 2.94
C LYS A 150 -4.86 -3.46 3.68
N LEU A 151 -4.20 -4.60 3.51
CA LEU A 151 -2.89 -4.86 4.14
C LEU A 151 -1.78 -3.90 3.69
N SER A 152 -1.91 -3.31 2.51
CA SER A 152 -0.91 -2.40 1.91
C SER A 152 -1.30 -0.93 1.98
N ILE A 153 -2.18 -0.53 2.91
CA ILE A 153 -2.55 0.88 3.09
C ILE A 153 -1.33 1.68 3.53
N VAL A 154 -1.07 2.76 2.79
CA VAL A 154 0.00 3.72 3.01
C VAL A 154 -0.65 5.09 3.21
N PRO A 155 -0.21 5.86 4.21
CA PRO A 155 -0.67 7.23 4.36
C PRO A 155 -0.13 8.09 3.21
N VAL A 156 -0.89 9.10 2.80
CA VAL A 156 -0.55 10.10 1.78
C VAL A 156 -0.48 11.49 2.39
N GLN A 157 0.62 12.19 2.14
CA GLN A 157 0.81 13.55 2.65
C GLN A 157 0.24 14.54 1.64
N GLY A 158 -0.88 15.16 1.98
CA GLY A 158 -1.40 16.33 1.26
C GLY A 158 -0.64 17.61 1.64
N SER A 159 -0.70 18.61 0.78
CA SER A 159 -0.08 19.92 0.95
C SER A 159 -0.87 21.02 0.23
N TYR A 160 -0.36 22.24 0.35
CA TYR A 160 -0.85 23.43 -0.32
C TYR A 160 0.03 23.82 -1.50
N TRP A 161 -0.57 24.49 -2.49
CA TRP A 161 0.16 25.18 -3.52
C TRP A 161 0.44 26.63 -3.11
N GLY A 162 1.66 26.89 -2.64
CA GLY A 162 2.09 28.23 -2.21
C GLY A 162 1.52 28.62 -0.85
N ASN A 163 0.31 29.18 -0.82
CA ASN A 163 -0.28 29.73 0.41
C ASN A 163 -0.99 28.64 1.24
N LYS A 164 -0.76 28.62 2.56
CA LYS A 164 -1.30 27.62 3.49
C LYS A 164 -2.71 28.00 3.95
N ILE A 165 -3.69 27.95 3.05
CA ILE A 165 -5.09 28.29 3.34
C ILE A 165 -6.01 27.16 2.91
N GLY A 166 -6.96 26.80 3.77
CA GLY A 166 -8.03 25.85 3.46
C GLY A 166 -7.63 24.40 3.69
N LYS A 167 -8.10 23.50 2.82
CA LYS A 167 -7.81 22.06 2.90
C LYS A 167 -6.52 21.73 2.14
N LEU A 168 -5.80 20.72 2.61
CA LEU A 168 -4.73 20.08 1.85
C LEU A 168 -5.32 19.49 0.56
N HIS A 169 -4.85 19.95 -0.60
CA HIS A 169 -5.45 19.63 -1.91
C HIS A 169 -4.42 19.07 -2.90
N THR A 170 -3.13 19.40 -2.76
CA THR A 170 -2.08 19.02 -3.72
C THR A 170 -0.93 18.25 -3.08
N VAL A 171 0.04 17.83 -3.89
CA VAL A 171 1.26 17.14 -3.44
C VAL A 171 2.28 18.19 -2.92
N PRO A 172 3.05 17.93 -1.85
CA PRO A 172 4.00 18.90 -1.29
C PRO A 172 5.12 19.35 -2.22
N TYR A 173 5.64 18.45 -3.05
CA TYR A 173 6.72 18.75 -3.99
C TYR A 173 6.57 17.86 -5.24
N LYS A 174 7.48 18.03 -6.21
CA LYS A 174 7.48 17.19 -7.41
C LYS A 174 7.94 15.78 -7.04
N VAL A 175 7.03 14.81 -7.02
CA VAL A 175 7.34 13.43 -6.64
C VAL A 175 7.47 12.56 -7.89
N THR A 176 8.43 11.63 -7.86
CA THR A 176 8.67 10.68 -8.96
C THR A 176 8.53 9.24 -8.47
N GLY A 177 7.59 8.52 -9.08
CA GLY A 177 7.39 7.09 -8.87
C GLY A 177 7.83 6.31 -10.09
N ARG A 178 8.56 5.22 -9.86
CA ARG A 178 9.05 4.34 -10.91
C ARG A 178 8.61 2.92 -10.64
N CYS A 179 8.13 2.24 -11.68
CA CYS A 179 8.00 0.79 -11.71
C CYS A 179 8.46 0.29 -13.07
N VAL A 180 9.47 -0.58 -13.06
CA VAL A 180 10.08 -1.14 -14.27
C VAL A 180 10.51 0.00 -15.22
N SER A 181 9.88 0.10 -16.40
CA SER A 181 10.16 1.10 -17.44
C SER A 181 9.31 2.36 -17.33
N ILE A 182 8.28 2.36 -16.49
CA ILE A 182 7.33 3.47 -16.37
C ILE A 182 7.78 4.41 -15.25
N LEU A 183 7.79 5.70 -15.57
CA LEU A 183 8.09 6.78 -14.65
C LEU A 183 6.90 7.74 -14.61
N VAL A 184 6.34 7.95 -13.43
CA VAL A 184 5.21 8.86 -13.18
C VAL A 184 5.69 10.02 -12.31
N HIS A 185 5.49 11.24 -12.80
CA HIS A 185 5.77 12.49 -12.11
C HIS A 185 4.47 13.11 -11.63
N LEU A 186 4.43 13.45 -10.34
CA LEU A 186 3.36 14.23 -9.74
C LEU A 186 3.90 15.64 -9.56
N ILE A 187 3.19 16.61 -10.12
CA ILE A 187 3.56 18.01 -10.05
C ILE A 187 2.46 18.74 -9.29
N PRO A 188 2.80 19.54 -8.26
CA PRO A 188 1.82 20.30 -7.52
C PRO A 188 1.10 21.29 -8.43
N ALA A 189 -0.20 21.45 -8.21
CA ALA A 189 -1.06 22.29 -9.02
C ALA A 189 -1.80 23.32 -8.15
N PRO A 190 -2.14 24.48 -8.71
CA PRO A 190 -3.07 25.42 -8.08
C PRO A 190 -4.40 24.79 -7.67
N TRP A 191 -5.07 25.47 -6.75
CA TRP A 191 -6.42 25.12 -6.31
C TRP A 191 -7.42 25.06 -7.47
N SER A 192 -8.32 24.07 -7.45
CA SER A 192 -9.48 23.93 -8.34
C SER A 192 -9.15 23.61 -9.81
N ILE A 193 -8.04 22.92 -10.07
CA ILE A 193 -7.72 22.37 -11.40
C ILE A 193 -8.30 20.98 -11.58
N GLY A 194 -8.42 20.23 -10.49
CA GLY A 194 -8.72 18.81 -10.49
C GLY A 194 -7.51 17.94 -10.86
N ILE A 195 -7.79 16.65 -11.01
CA ILE A 195 -6.78 15.64 -11.33
C ILE A 195 -6.63 15.54 -12.85
N ILE A 196 -5.55 16.11 -13.39
CA ILE A 196 -5.22 15.97 -14.83
C ILE A 196 -4.35 14.73 -15.02
N SER A 197 -4.98 13.59 -15.28
CA SER A 197 -4.29 12.32 -15.49
C SER A 197 -5.04 11.36 -16.42
N ALA A 198 -4.38 10.25 -16.76
CA ALA A 198 -5.03 9.10 -17.40
C ALA A 198 -6.07 8.48 -16.43
N PRO A 199 -7.12 7.79 -16.93
CA PRO A 199 -8.26 7.39 -16.10
C PRO A 199 -7.91 6.42 -14.96
N VAL A 200 -6.93 5.53 -15.15
CA VAL A 200 -6.53 4.56 -14.11
C VAL A 200 -5.81 5.21 -12.93
N PRO A 201 -4.71 5.97 -13.10
CA PRO A 201 -4.10 6.69 -11.98
C PRO A 201 -5.05 7.76 -11.43
N GLN A 202 -5.91 8.38 -12.25
CA GLN A 202 -6.88 9.38 -11.80
C GLN A 202 -7.75 8.87 -10.65
N LYS A 203 -8.32 7.66 -10.78
CA LYS A 203 -9.09 7.01 -9.71
C LYS A 203 -8.24 6.77 -8.46
N LEU A 204 -7.03 6.26 -8.64
CA LEU A 204 -6.10 5.99 -7.55
C LEU A 204 -5.83 7.25 -6.72
N LEU A 205 -5.67 8.41 -7.34
CA LEU A 205 -5.32 9.64 -6.62
C LEU A 205 -6.50 10.31 -5.97
N MET A 206 -7.67 10.15 -6.58
CA MET A 206 -8.92 10.57 -5.99
C MET A 206 -9.14 9.82 -4.67
N MET A 207 -8.92 8.50 -4.67
CA MET A 207 -8.96 7.69 -3.45
C MET A 207 -7.86 8.06 -2.44
N ALA A 208 -6.70 8.54 -2.91
CA ALA A 208 -5.64 9.06 -2.05
C ALA A 208 -6.00 10.39 -1.38
N GLY A 209 -7.11 11.06 -1.75
CA GLY A 209 -7.48 12.37 -1.24
C GLY A 209 -6.67 13.53 -1.84
N ILE A 210 -6.07 13.33 -3.03
CA ILE A 210 -5.41 14.42 -3.78
C ILE A 210 -6.40 14.96 -4.80
N ASP A 211 -6.84 16.19 -4.58
CA ASP A 211 -7.85 16.85 -5.42
C ASP A 211 -7.22 17.52 -6.66
N ASP A 212 -6.05 18.16 -6.50
CA ASP A 212 -5.43 18.99 -7.55
C ASP A 212 -3.99 18.53 -7.85
N ARG A 213 -3.74 18.10 -9.10
CA ARG A 213 -2.37 17.82 -9.57
C ARG A 213 -2.21 17.78 -11.08
N TYR A 214 -1.00 18.09 -11.52
CA TYR A 214 -0.53 17.75 -12.88
C TYR A 214 0.23 16.44 -12.87
N THR A 215 0.11 15.68 -13.96
CA THR A 215 0.73 14.37 -14.09
C THR A 215 1.46 14.26 -15.41
N SER A 216 2.67 13.72 -15.35
CA SER A 216 3.42 13.34 -16.54
C SER A 216 3.85 11.90 -16.38
N ALA A 217 3.64 11.09 -17.42
CA ALA A 217 4.03 9.70 -17.43
C ALA A 217 4.94 9.45 -18.64
N ARG A 218 6.05 8.75 -18.41
CA ARG A 218 7.02 8.35 -19.44
C ARG A 218 7.22 6.84 -19.40
N GLY A 219 7.48 6.24 -20.56
CA GLY A 219 7.67 4.80 -20.72
C GLY A 219 6.43 4.10 -21.27
N TYR A 220 6.36 2.78 -21.11
CA TYR A 220 5.29 1.96 -21.70
C TYR A 220 4.02 1.95 -20.83
N THR A 221 3.26 3.05 -20.88
CA THR A 221 2.06 3.30 -20.04
C THR A 221 0.86 2.41 -20.38
N ALA A 222 0.90 1.67 -21.49
CA ALA A 222 -0.16 0.72 -21.85
C ALA A 222 -0.28 -0.45 -20.85
N THR A 223 0.82 -0.80 -20.16
CA THR A 223 0.79 -1.84 -19.11
C THR A 223 0.24 -1.27 -17.81
N MET A 224 -1.08 -1.41 -17.64
CA MET A 224 -1.82 -0.86 -16.51
C MET A 224 -1.26 -1.27 -15.15
N GLY A 225 -0.86 -2.53 -14.96
CA GLY A 225 -0.35 -2.99 -13.67
C GLY A 225 0.90 -2.24 -13.20
N ASN A 226 1.85 -2.01 -14.11
CA ASN A 226 3.07 -1.27 -13.80
C ASN A 226 2.79 0.22 -13.64
N PHE A 227 1.84 0.76 -14.40
CA PHE A 227 1.48 2.17 -14.34
C PHE A 227 0.79 2.53 -13.01
N THR A 228 -0.14 1.68 -12.56
CA THR A 228 -0.79 1.82 -11.25
C THR A 228 0.23 1.71 -10.13
N LYS A 229 1.14 0.72 -10.18
CA LYS A 229 2.22 0.59 -9.19
C LYS A 229 3.15 1.81 -9.19
N ALA A 230 3.52 2.35 -10.36
CA ALA A 230 4.39 3.52 -10.43
C ALA A 230 3.73 4.75 -9.79
N THR A 231 2.42 4.88 -9.97
CA THR A 231 1.64 5.95 -9.34
C THR A 231 1.55 5.76 -7.84
N PHE A 232 1.29 4.55 -7.36
CA PHE A 232 1.28 4.21 -5.94
C PHE A 232 2.63 4.48 -5.27
N ASN A 233 3.74 4.10 -5.93
CA ASN A 233 5.09 4.38 -5.45
C ASN A 233 5.39 5.89 -5.40
N ALA A 234 4.84 6.67 -6.33
CA ALA A 234 4.96 8.14 -6.26
C ALA A 234 4.24 8.67 -5.02
N VAL A 235 3.02 8.19 -4.78
CA VAL A 235 2.19 8.62 -3.64
C VAL A 235 2.83 8.22 -2.30
N SER A 236 3.33 6.98 -2.17
CA SER A 236 4.02 6.50 -0.97
C SER A 236 5.27 7.33 -0.63
N LYS A 237 6.02 7.77 -1.64
CA LYS A 237 7.21 8.62 -1.44
C LYS A 237 6.90 10.00 -0.87
N THR A 238 5.66 10.44 -0.89
CA THR A 238 5.27 11.78 -0.44
C THR A 238 5.59 12.01 1.05
N TYR A 239 5.44 10.98 1.89
CA TYR A 239 5.84 11.03 3.30
C TYR A 239 7.34 10.83 3.51
N SER A 240 8.02 10.17 2.57
CA SER A 240 9.43 9.80 2.75
C SER A 240 10.41 10.96 2.61
N SER A 241 10.01 12.08 1.99
CA SER A 241 10.92 13.22 1.83
C SER A 241 10.70 14.27 2.91
N LEU A 242 11.82 14.76 3.42
CA LEU A 242 11.85 15.76 4.47
C LEU A 242 11.53 17.15 3.89
N THR A 243 10.39 17.71 4.29
CA THR A 243 10.10 19.12 4.10
C THR A 243 10.58 19.92 5.31
N PRO A 244 10.85 21.24 5.17
CA PRO A 244 11.27 22.08 6.30
C PRO A 244 10.31 22.07 7.49
N ASP A 245 9.02 21.83 7.24
CA ASP A 245 8.00 21.69 8.28
C ASP A 245 8.24 20.46 9.18
N LEU A 246 8.99 19.45 8.72
CA LEU A 246 9.30 18.21 9.43
C LEU A 246 10.73 18.19 10.04
N TRP A 247 11.44 19.32 10.08
CA TRP A 247 12.80 19.39 10.63
C TRP A 247 12.88 19.47 12.16
N GLN A 248 11.75 19.70 12.82
CA GLN A 248 11.71 19.72 14.28
C GLN A 248 12.07 18.33 14.83
N GLU A 249 12.83 18.31 15.92
CA GLU A 249 13.23 17.05 16.56
C GLU A 249 11.99 16.27 17.00
N THR A 250 11.87 15.04 16.51
CA THR A 250 10.77 14.14 16.88
C THR A 250 10.93 13.67 18.32
N VAL A 251 9.93 13.89 19.17
CA VAL A 251 9.89 13.32 20.52
C VAL A 251 9.56 11.84 20.40
N PHE A 252 10.49 10.98 20.79
CA PHE A 252 10.27 9.53 20.77
C PHE A 252 9.42 9.10 21.97
N THR A 253 8.20 8.64 21.71
CA THR A 253 7.32 8.01 22.70
C THR A 253 7.56 6.50 22.74
N GLU A 254 7.21 5.85 23.87
CA GLU A 254 7.28 4.39 23.94
C GLU A 254 6.31 3.73 22.96
N SER A 255 6.74 2.63 22.32
CA SER A 255 5.87 1.87 21.43
C SER A 255 4.71 1.24 22.21
N PRO A 256 3.50 1.14 21.64
CA PRO A 256 2.37 0.53 22.32
C PRO A 256 2.59 -0.96 22.56
N TYR A 257 3.43 -1.62 21.75
CA TYR A 257 3.87 -2.99 22.02
C TYR A 257 4.66 -3.08 23.32
N ARG A 258 5.55 -2.12 23.58
CA ARG A 258 6.28 -2.07 24.85
C ARG A 258 5.37 -1.75 26.04
N ASN A 259 4.37 -0.90 25.83
CA ASN A 259 3.37 -0.58 26.86
C ASN A 259 2.46 -1.76 27.17
N SER A 260 2.00 -2.49 26.16
CA SER A 260 1.17 -3.68 26.36
C SER A 260 1.92 -4.81 27.07
N LEU A 261 3.21 -4.98 26.78
CA LEU A 261 4.07 -5.94 27.50
C LEU A 261 4.27 -5.62 28.99
N ARG A 262 4.04 -4.38 29.45
CA ARG A 262 4.07 -4.07 30.89
C ARG A 262 2.75 -4.38 31.60
N ILE A 263 1.66 -4.46 30.83
CA ILE A 263 0.31 -4.73 31.34
C ILE A 263 0.06 -6.25 31.39
N LEU A 264 0.69 -7.00 30.49
CA LEU A 264 0.71 -8.48 30.48
C LEU A 264 1.69 -9.04 31.51
#